data_AF-A0A8B3CN98-F1
#
_entry.id   AF-A0A8B3CN98-F1
#
_cell.length_a   1.000
_cell.length_b   1.000
_cell.length_c   1.000
_cell.angle_alpha   90.00
_cell.angle_beta   90.00
_cell.angle_gamma   90.00
#
_symmetry.space_group_name_H-M   'P 1'
#
loop_
_entity.id
_entity.type
_entity.pdbx_description
1 polymer ?
#
loop_
_entity_poly.entity_id
_entity_poly.type
_entity_poly.pdbx_seq_one_letter_code
_entity_poly.pdbx_strand_id
1 'polypeptide(L)'
;MSEFNLITLLIDHFDLSVAVIAILNLIALLIRLILESKGYPVSQTRNFNKDLKNMFSLAKETNDSGTKLIYFILPSILSIFQVWFFISAFFFFMHQCSI
;
A
#
# COMPACT_ATOMS: atom_id res chain seq x y z
N MET A 1 -3.04 33.74 -10.09
CA MET A 1 -3.41 32.31 -9.99
C MET A 1 -3.25 31.94 -8.53
N SER A 2 -4.30 32.19 -7.75
CA SER A 2 -4.25 32.30 -6.29
C SER A 2 -4.46 30.96 -5.62
N GLU A 3 -4.14 30.89 -4.33
CA GLU A 3 -4.31 29.80 -3.36
C GLU A 3 -5.58 28.95 -3.54
N PHE A 4 -6.64 29.50 -4.14
CA PHE A 4 -7.82 28.77 -4.59
C PHE A 4 -7.51 27.60 -5.53
N ASN A 5 -6.58 27.73 -6.48
CA ASN A 5 -6.17 26.61 -7.34
C ASN A 5 -5.49 25.49 -6.54
N LEU A 6 -4.75 25.84 -5.48
CA LEU A 6 -4.09 24.89 -4.60
C LEU A 6 -5.13 24.18 -3.71
N ILE A 7 -6.13 24.90 -3.20
CA ILE A 7 -7.22 24.34 -2.40
C ILE A 7 -8.11 23.42 -3.24
N THR A 8 -8.50 23.81 -4.46
CA THR A 8 -9.30 22.94 -5.34
C THR A 8 -8.54 21.69 -5.76
N LEU A 9 -7.24 21.82 -6.07
CA LEU A 9 -6.38 20.69 -6.43
C LEU A 9 -6.09 19.79 -5.22
N LEU A 10 -6.05 20.36 -4.01
CA LEU A 10 -5.94 19.63 -2.75
C LEU A 10 -7.24 18.90 -2.40
N ILE A 11 -8.42 19.48 -2.66
CA ILE A 11 -9.74 18.84 -2.49
C ILE A 11 -9.93 17.69 -3.50
N ASP A 12 -9.62 17.92 -4.79
CA ASP A 12 -9.71 16.88 -5.82
C ASP A 12 -8.71 15.73 -5.58
N HIS A 13 -7.52 16.02 -5.05
CA HIS A 13 -6.57 14.98 -4.63
C HIS A 13 -6.87 14.37 -3.26
N PHE A 14 -7.68 15.01 -2.40
CA PHE A 14 -8.04 14.48 -1.08
C PHE A 14 -8.91 13.22 -1.24
N ASP A 15 -9.92 13.27 -2.12
CA ASP A 15 -10.78 12.11 -2.40
C ASP A 15 -9.98 10.94 -2.99
N LEU A 16 -9.06 11.22 -3.91
CA LEU A 16 -8.17 10.19 -4.47
C LEU A 16 -7.23 9.60 -3.41
N SER A 17 -6.68 10.43 -2.52
CA SER A 17 -5.77 9.98 -1.46
C SER A 17 -6.48 9.11 -0.43
N VAL A 18 -7.70 9.47 -0.05
CA VAL A 18 -8.56 8.67 0.84
C VAL A 18 -8.89 7.33 0.18
N ALA A 19 -9.24 7.33 -1.10
CA ALA A 19 -9.49 6.10 -1.86
C ALA A 19 -8.23 5.21 -1.93
N VAL A 20 -7.05 5.78 -2.16
CA VAL A 20 -5.78 5.04 -2.17
C VAL A 20 -5.49 4.42 -0.79
N ILE A 21 -5.70 5.16 0.29
CA ILE A 21 -5.53 4.65 1.67
C ILE A 21 -6.51 3.50 1.95
N ALA A 22 -7.78 3.63 1.53
CA ALA A 22 -8.77 2.58 1.68
C ALA A 22 -8.39 1.31 0.90
N ILE A 23 -7.93 1.46 -0.35
CA ILE A 23 -7.46 0.35 -1.20
C ILE A 23 -6.23 -0.32 -0.56
N LEU A 24 -5.26 0.45 -0.07
CA LEU A 24 -4.08 -0.07 0.61
C LEU A 24 -4.45 -0.86 1.86
N ASN A 25 -5.38 -0.35 2.67
CA ASN A 25 -5.87 -1.06 3.86
C ASN A 25 -6.61 -2.36 3.48
N LEU A 26 -7.40 -2.35 2.41
CA LEU A 26 -8.05 -3.55 1.90
C LEU A 26 -7.03 -4.61 1.45
N ILE A 27 -6.01 -4.21 0.70
CA ILE A 27 -4.92 -5.11 0.25
C ILE A 27 -4.16 -5.67 1.45
N ALA A 28 -3.83 -4.84 2.43
CA ALA A 28 -3.19 -5.26 3.67
C ALA A 28 -4.03 -6.30 4.44
N LEU A 29 -5.36 -6.11 4.46
CA LEU A 29 -6.29 -7.05 5.06
C LEU A 29 -6.34 -8.38 4.29
N LEU A 30 -6.36 -8.35 2.96
CA LEU A 30 -6.31 -9.54 2.12
C LEU A 30 -5.03 -10.35 2.34
N ILE A 31 -3.87 -9.67 2.39
CA ILE A 31 -2.59 -10.31 2.73
C ILE A 31 -2.69 -11.02 4.08
N ARG A 32 -3.27 -10.36 5.08
CA ARG A 32 -3.47 -10.92 6.42
C ARG A 32 -4.30 -12.19 6.38
N LEU A 33 -5.47 -12.15 5.73
CA LEU A 33 -6.37 -13.29 5.63
C LEU A 33 -5.72 -14.48 4.91
N ILE A 34 -4.97 -14.21 3.83
CA ILE A 34 -4.25 -15.25 3.09
C ILE A 34 -3.22 -15.93 4.00
N LEU A 35 -2.40 -15.15 4.70
CA LEU A 35 -1.37 -15.69 5.61
C LEU A 35 -1.98 -16.48 6.76
N GLU A 36 -3.04 -15.95 7.36
CA GLU A 36 -3.78 -16.62 8.44
C GLU A 36 -4.37 -17.95 7.98
N SER A 37 -4.98 -17.98 6.79
CA SER A 37 -5.54 -19.21 6.20
C SER A 37 -4.50 -20.30 5.93
N LYS A 38 -3.23 -19.92 5.80
CA LYS A 38 -2.09 -20.82 5.58
C LYS A 38 -1.32 -21.12 6.87
N GLY A 39 -1.77 -20.63 8.02
CA GLY A 39 -1.16 -20.87 9.33
C GLY A 39 0.07 -20.02 9.61
N TYR A 40 0.34 -18.96 8.84
CA TYR A 40 1.44 -18.06 9.13
C TYR A 40 1.07 -17.13 10.30
N PRO A 41 2.03 -16.84 11.19
CA PRO A 41 1.81 -15.89 12.28
C PRO A 41 1.69 -14.48 11.70
N VAL A 42 0.48 -13.93 11.72
CA VAL A 42 0.18 -12.59 11.21
C VAL A 42 0.38 -11.55 12.30
N SER A 43 1.11 -10.49 11.99
CA SER A 43 1.42 -9.46 12.97
C SER A 43 0.26 -8.48 13.17
N GLN A 44 -0.08 -8.16 14.42
CA GLN A 44 -0.95 -7.01 14.74
C GLN A 44 -0.17 -5.70 14.51
N THR A 45 -0.14 -5.27 13.25
CA THR A 45 0.07 -3.91 12.74
C THR A 45 1.52 -3.39 12.85
N ARG A 46 2.29 -3.87 13.83
CA ARG A 46 3.63 -3.38 14.11
C ARG A 46 4.74 -4.00 13.25
N ASN A 47 4.48 -5.16 12.61
CA ASN A 47 5.49 -5.89 11.82
C ASN A 47 4.98 -6.24 10.41
N PHE A 48 4.35 -5.29 9.74
CA PHE A 48 3.80 -5.50 8.40
C PHE A 48 4.85 -5.97 7.37
N ASN A 49 6.12 -5.55 7.53
CA ASN A 49 7.24 -6.04 6.73
C ASN A 49 7.47 -7.57 6.85
N LYS A 50 7.13 -8.17 7.99
CA LYS A 50 7.18 -9.62 8.19
C LYS A 50 6.08 -10.31 7.40
N ASP A 51 4.89 -9.74 7.38
CA ASP A 51 3.74 -10.27 6.62
C ASP A 51 4.05 -10.23 5.10
N LEU A 52 4.68 -9.16 4.61
CA LEU A 52 5.16 -9.09 3.21
C LEU A 52 6.18 -10.19 2.90
N LYS A 53 7.19 -10.40 3.76
CA LYS A 53 8.17 -11.48 3.58
C LYS A 53 7.53 -12.87 3.58
N ASN A 54 6.55 -13.09 4.46
CA ASN A 54 5.82 -14.35 4.53
C ASN A 54 5.03 -14.60 3.23
N MET A 55 4.39 -13.58 2.64
CA MET A 55 3.73 -13.70 1.33
C MET A 55 4.69 -14.10 0.22
N PHE A 56 5.90 -13.52 0.19
CA PHE A 56 6.92 -13.91 -0.78
C PHE A 56 7.45 -15.34 -0.57
N SER A 57 7.54 -15.80 0.69
CA SER A 57 7.86 -17.21 0.98
C SER A 57 6.76 -18.14 0.45
N LEU A 58 5.50 -17.79 0.73
CA LEU A 58 4.33 -18.53 0.28
C LEU A 58 4.26 -18.62 -1.25
N ALA A 59 4.63 -17.54 -1.95
CA ALA A 59 4.75 -17.52 -3.42
C ALA A 59 5.84 -18.48 -3.95
N LYS A 60 6.95 -18.65 -3.22
CA LYS A 60 8.01 -19.60 -3.60
C LYS A 60 7.61 -21.04 -3.36
N GLU A 61 6.88 -21.30 -2.28
CA GLU A 61 6.43 -22.64 -1.87
C GLU A 61 5.23 -23.15 -2.67
N THR A 62 4.45 -22.25 -3.26
CA THR A 62 3.26 -22.60 -4.05
C THR A 62 3.62 -23.11 -5.45
N ASN A 63 3.10 -24.29 -5.80
CA ASN A 63 3.25 -24.90 -7.12
C ASN A 63 2.20 -24.42 -8.14
N ASP A 64 1.05 -23.92 -7.68
CA ASP A 64 0.03 -23.36 -8.56
C ASP A 64 0.42 -21.97 -9.07
N SER A 65 0.60 -21.84 -10.39
CA SER A 65 1.04 -20.60 -11.02
C SER A 65 0.08 -19.44 -10.80
N GLY A 66 -1.23 -19.68 -10.75
CA GLY A 66 -2.24 -18.63 -10.53
C GLY A 66 -2.15 -18.05 -9.12
N THR A 67 -2.11 -18.92 -8.13
CA THR A 67 -1.97 -18.57 -6.72
C THR A 67 -0.63 -17.89 -6.44
N LYS A 68 0.45 -18.39 -7.05
CA LYS A 68 1.79 -17.79 -6.96
C LYS A 68 1.85 -16.35 -7.49
N LEU A 69 1.17 -16.07 -8.60
CA LEU A 69 1.03 -14.71 -9.13
C LEU A 69 0.34 -13.80 -8.13
N ILE A 70 -0.76 -14.25 -7.53
CA ILE A 70 -1.52 -13.47 -6.53
C ILE A 70 -0.64 -13.12 -5.33
N TYR A 71 0.10 -14.10 -4.80
CA TYR A 71 0.99 -13.90 -3.65
C TYR A 71 2.18 -12.98 -3.94
N PHE A 72 2.57 -12.83 -5.22
CA PHE A 72 3.60 -11.89 -5.63
C PHE A 72 3.05 -10.49 -5.91
N ILE A 73 1.88 -10.40 -6.54
CA ILE A 73 1.27 -9.14 -6.98
C ILE A 73 0.75 -8.32 -5.79
N LEU A 74 0.02 -8.94 -4.86
CA LEU A 74 -0.54 -8.26 -3.68
C LEU A 74 0.50 -7.45 -2.88
N PRO A 75 1.62 -8.05 -2.41
CA PRO A 75 2.64 -7.31 -1.67
C PRO A 75 3.37 -6.28 -2.54
N SER A 76 3.50 -6.53 -3.85
CA SER A 76 4.16 -5.62 -4.79
C SER A 76 3.34 -4.35 -5.03
N ILE A 77 2.04 -4.49 -5.30
CA ILE A 77 1.11 -3.36 -5.46
C ILE A 77 1.16 -2.48 -4.22
N LEU A 78 1.00 -3.09 -3.04
CA LEU A 78 1.02 -2.35 -1.79
C LEU A 78 2.32 -1.56 -1.60
N SER A 79 3.47 -2.17 -1.90
CA SER A 79 4.78 -1.51 -1.81
C SER A 79 4.91 -0.31 -2.77
N ILE A 80 4.44 -0.46 -4.02
CA ILE A 80 4.49 0.61 -5.03
C ILE A 80 3.64 1.81 -4.59
N PHE A 81 2.40 1.57 -4.17
CA PHE A 81 1.49 2.62 -3.72
C PHE A 81 2.00 3.31 -2.44
N GLN A 82 2.65 2.55 -1.55
CA GLN A 82 3.25 3.12 -0.35
C GLN A 82 4.42 4.06 -0.70
N VAL A 83 5.31 3.66 -1.61
CA VAL A 83 6.41 4.52 -2.09
C VAL A 83 5.87 5.76 -2.78
N TRP A 84 4.86 5.61 -3.64
CA TRP A 84 4.23 6.74 -4.31
C TRP A 84 3.63 7.73 -3.31
N PHE A 85 2.92 7.23 -2.29
CA PHE A 85 2.37 8.07 -1.23
C PHE A 85 3.46 8.87 -0.50
N PHE A 86 4.58 8.24 -0.13
CA PHE A 86 5.70 8.93 0.51
C PHE A 86 6.34 10.00 -0.39
N ILE A 87 6.51 9.71 -1.68
CA ILE A 87 7.05 10.66 -2.66
C ILE A 87 6.11 11.87 -2.80
N SER A 88 4.81 11.64 -2.96
CA SER A 88 3.81 12.71 -3.05
C SER A 88 3.78 13.58 -1.79
N ALA A 89 3.82 12.95 -0.61
CA ALA A 89 3.89 13.68 0.65
C ALA A 89 5.17 14.52 0.75
N PHE A 90 6.32 13.97 0.37
CA PHE A 90 7.60 14.69 0.36
C PHE A 90 7.57 15.93 -0.55
N PHE A 91 7.07 15.78 -1.79
CA PHE A 91 6.93 16.91 -2.71
C PHE A 91 5.98 17.99 -2.18
N PHE A 92 4.88 17.59 -1.53
CA PHE A 92 3.94 18.52 -0.93
C PHE A 92 4.61 19.36 0.18
N PHE A 93 5.35 18.73 1.10
CA PHE A 93 6.07 19.46 2.15
C PHE A 93 7.16 20.38 1.60
N MET A 94 7.94 19.91 0.62
CA MET A 94 8.98 20.73 -0.02
C MET A 94 8.38 21.97 -0.71
N HIS A 95 7.22 21.83 -1.35
CA HIS A 95 6.53 22.96 -1.98
C HIS A 95 6.01 23.96 -0.95
N GLN A 96 5.51 23.50 0.21
CA GLN A 96 5.08 24.41 1.28
C GLN A 96 6.25 25.14 1.97
N CYS A 97 7.42 24.51 2.13
CA CYS A 97 8.59 25.17 2.72
C CYS A 97 9.30 26.16 1.78
N SER A 98 8.98 26.13 0.48
CA SER A 98 9.56 27.03 -0.53
C SER A 98 8.73 28.30 -0.78
N ILE A 99 7.55 28.41 -0.16
CA ILE A 99 6.67 29.59 -0.15
C ILE A 99 6.85 30.32 1.18
#